data_AF-A0A1I1CUW4-F1
#
_entry.id   AF-A0A1I1CUW4-F1
#
_cell.length_a   1.000
_cell.length_b   1.000
_cell.length_c   1.000
_cell.angle_alpha   90.00
_cell.angle_beta   90.00
_cell.angle_gamma   90.00
#
_symmetry.space_group_name_H-M   'P 1'
#
loop_
_entity.id
_entity.type
_entity.pdbx_description
1 polymer ?
#
loop_
_entity_poly.entity_id
_entity_poly.type
_entity_poly.pdbx_seq_one_letter_code
_entity_poly.pdbx_strand_id
1 'polypeptide(L)'
;MCDKVYYSELDDLDVLGDMGYDYDTYFSEAKDMDRFIVDAYKSSRDIICQCEYGQSRSAGSAAAIREHFSHDGIWVFADFKRYPNQLVFRKLYDALENIDLR
;
A
#
# COMPACT_ATOMS: atom_id res chain seq x y z
N MET A 1 -4.38 17.55 -12.64
CA MET A 1 -3.16 16.74 -12.49
C MET A 1 -2.77 16.81 -11.02
N CYS A 2 -2.53 15.70 -10.34
CA CYS A 2 -2.10 15.72 -8.93
C CYS A 2 -0.68 16.29 -8.85
N ASP A 3 -0.41 17.17 -7.89
CA ASP A 3 0.88 17.86 -7.72
C ASP A 3 1.89 17.05 -6.89
N LYS A 4 1.41 16.03 -6.16
CA LYS A 4 2.22 15.10 -5.36
C LYS A 4 1.91 13.66 -5.76
N VAL A 5 2.89 12.97 -6.33
CA VAL A 5 2.77 11.59 -6.78
C VAL A 5 4.00 10.81 -6.33
N TYR A 6 3.76 9.65 -5.71
CA TYR A 6 4.78 8.65 -5.41
C TYR A 6 4.59 7.47 -6.36
N TYR A 7 5.65 7.07 -7.05
CA TYR A 7 5.64 5.93 -7.97
C TYR A 7 6.37 4.75 -7.32
N SER A 8 5.80 3.56 -7.42
CA SER A 8 6.42 2.30 -7.00
C SER A 8 6.12 1.25 -8.06
N GLU A 9 7.14 0.52 -8.46
CA GLU A 9 7.02 -0.59 -9.40
C GLU A 9 6.77 -1.86 -8.60
N LEU A 10 5.58 -2.44 -8.78
CA LEU A 10 5.17 -3.65 -8.08
C LEU A 10 4.68 -4.70 -9.06
N ASP A 11 5.43 -5.80 -9.11
CA ASP A 11 5.02 -7.01 -9.82
C ASP A 11 3.89 -7.73 -9.05
N ASP A 12 3.03 -8.43 -9.80
CA ASP A 12 1.99 -9.27 -9.23
C ASP A 12 2.60 -10.55 -8.59
N LEU A 13 1.86 -11.14 -7.66
CA LEU A 13 2.36 -12.25 -6.82
C LEU A 13 2.75 -13.49 -7.63
N ASP A 14 2.16 -13.67 -8.80
CA ASP A 14 2.31 -14.88 -9.64
C ASP A 14 3.71 -15.03 -10.25
N VAL A 15 4.55 -13.98 -10.22
CA VAL A 15 5.91 -13.98 -10.75
C VAL A 15 7.00 -13.95 -9.67
N LEU A 16 6.65 -13.88 -8.38
CA LEU A 16 7.63 -13.70 -7.29
C LEU A 16 8.62 -14.86 -7.17
N GLY A 17 8.13 -16.10 -7.26
CA GLY A 17 8.98 -17.29 -7.19
C GLY A 17 9.92 -17.42 -8.38
N ASP A 18 9.47 -17.02 -9.58
CA ASP A 18 10.24 -17.12 -10.82
C ASP A 18 11.27 -15.99 -10.97
N MET A 19 11.03 -14.83 -10.34
CA MET A 19 11.94 -13.68 -10.33
C MET A 19 12.92 -13.66 -9.15
N GLY A 20 12.86 -14.66 -8.26
CA GLY A 20 13.76 -14.78 -7.11
C GLY A 20 13.48 -13.79 -5.98
N TYR A 21 12.27 -13.22 -5.92
CA TYR A 21 11.85 -12.36 -4.82
C TYR A 21 11.43 -13.21 -3.62
N ASP A 22 11.96 -12.89 -2.45
CA ASP A 22 11.46 -13.36 -1.17
C ASP A 22 10.60 -12.28 -0.50
N TYR A 23 9.99 -12.60 0.64
CA TYR A 23 9.20 -11.64 1.39
C TYR A 23 10.01 -10.37 1.64
N ASP A 24 11.28 -10.46 2.05
CA ASP A 24 12.09 -9.31 2.48
C ASP A 24 12.47 -8.36 1.34
N THR A 25 12.70 -8.89 0.15
CA THR A 25 13.08 -8.14 -1.05
C THR A 25 11.89 -7.54 -1.79
N TYR A 26 10.70 -8.14 -1.68
CA TYR A 26 9.49 -7.58 -2.27
C TYR A 26 9.04 -6.30 -1.56
N PHE A 27 8.71 -5.29 -2.37
CA PHE A 27 8.20 -3.99 -1.94
C PHE A 27 9.07 -3.29 -0.89
N SER A 28 10.39 -3.30 -1.11
CA SER A 28 11.37 -2.64 -0.24
C SER A 28 11.13 -1.13 -0.09
N GLU A 29 10.54 -0.51 -1.11
CA GLU A 29 10.13 0.90 -1.18
C GLU A 29 8.99 1.26 -0.20
N ALA A 30 8.34 0.28 0.43
CA ALA A 30 7.25 0.53 1.37
C ALA A 30 7.65 1.52 2.49
N LYS A 31 8.93 1.50 2.92
CA LYS A 31 9.49 2.44 3.91
C LYS A 31 9.61 3.88 3.43
N ASP A 32 9.81 4.11 2.14
CA ASP A 32 9.85 5.47 1.60
C ASP A 32 8.44 5.97 1.30
N MET A 33 7.55 5.05 0.89
CA MET A 33 6.14 5.35 0.67
C MET A 33 5.42 5.74 1.97
N ASP A 34 5.82 5.17 3.10
CA ASP A 34 5.22 5.44 4.41
C ASP A 34 5.32 6.92 4.80
N ARG A 35 6.46 7.58 4.53
CA ARG A 35 6.70 9.00 4.79
C ARG A 35 5.82 9.88 3.92
N PHE A 36 5.70 9.52 2.64
CA PHE A 36 4.83 10.21 1.71
C PHE A 36 3.36 10.18 2.18
N ILE A 37 2.91 9.02 2.66
CA ILE A 37 1.54 8.83 3.20
C ILE A 37 1.33 9.67 4.47
N VAL A 38 2.28 9.62 5.41
CA VAL A 38 2.18 10.39 6.66
C VAL A 38 2.19 11.89 6.40
N ASP A 39 3.01 12.37 5.47
CA ASP A 39 3.03 13.78 5.08
C ASP A 39 1.71 14.23 4.45
N ALA A 40 1.09 13.39 3.63
CA ALA A 40 -0.23 13.63 3.06
C ALA A 40 -1.31 13.70 4.15
N TYR A 41 -1.29 12.75 5.09
CA TYR A 41 -2.22 12.70 6.22
C TYR A 41 -2.08 13.93 7.13
N LYS A 42 -0.85 14.28 7.54
CA LYS A 42 -0.55 15.48 8.35
C LYS A 42 -0.94 16.78 7.65
N SER A 43 -0.94 16.78 6.31
CA SER A 43 -1.39 17.91 5.48
C SER A 43 -2.89 17.91 5.19
N SER A 44 -3.67 16.99 5.78
CA SER A 44 -5.11 16.82 5.53
C SER A 44 -5.45 16.64 4.04
N ARG A 45 -4.64 15.87 3.32
CA ARG A 45 -4.86 15.58 1.89
C ARG A 45 -5.50 14.22 1.72
N ASP A 46 -6.38 14.13 0.72
CA ASP A 46 -6.88 12.84 0.26
C ASP A 46 -5.75 12.04 -0.42
N ILE A 47 -5.73 10.74 -0.16
CA ILE A 47 -4.76 9.81 -0.73
C ILE A 47 -5.48 8.91 -1.74
N ILE A 48 -4.99 8.90 -2.98
CA ILE A 48 -5.52 8.05 -4.05
C ILE A 48 -4.45 6.98 -4.36
N CYS A 49 -4.79 5.71 -4.13
CA CYS A 49 -3.96 4.59 -4.57
C CYS A 49 -4.39 4.17 -5.97
N GLN A 50 -3.48 4.21 -6.94
CA GLN A 50 -3.76 3.84 -8.33
C GLN A 50 -2.76 2.80 -8.83
N CYS A 51 -3.29 1.72 -9.42
CA CYS A 51 -2.57 0.81 -10.30
C CYS A 51 -3.29 0.78 -11.65
N GLU A 52 -2.81 -0.02 -12.61
CA GLU A 52 -3.33 -0.08 -13.98
C GLU A 52 -4.84 -0.35 -14.06
N TYR A 53 -5.35 -1.24 -13.20
CA TYR A 53 -6.76 -1.64 -13.19
C TYR A 53 -7.54 -1.20 -11.94
N GLY A 54 -6.89 -0.48 -11.02
CA GLY A 54 -7.50 -0.07 -9.74
C GLY A 54 -7.86 -1.24 -8.81
N GLN A 55 -7.21 -2.39 -8.97
CA GLN A 55 -7.42 -3.65 -8.24
C GLN A 55 -6.10 -4.14 -7.63
N SER A 56 -6.10 -5.27 -6.90
CA SER A 56 -4.88 -5.92 -6.40
C SER A 56 -4.03 -4.96 -5.57
N ARG A 57 -2.90 -4.49 -6.12
CA ARG A 57 -1.91 -3.58 -5.50
C ARG A 57 -2.55 -2.31 -4.93
N SER A 58 -3.32 -1.57 -5.72
CA SER A 58 -3.90 -0.30 -5.24
C SER A 58 -4.92 -0.50 -4.13
N ALA A 59 -5.69 -1.59 -4.19
CA ALA A 59 -6.67 -1.93 -3.16
C ALA A 59 -5.97 -2.41 -1.87
N GLY A 60 -4.87 -3.16 -1.99
CA GLY A 60 -4.03 -3.56 -0.85
C GLY A 60 -3.40 -2.36 -0.16
N SER A 61 -2.83 -1.41 -0.93
CA SER A 61 -2.28 -0.16 -0.38
C SER A 61 -3.35 0.68 0.31
N ALA A 62 -4.52 0.87 -0.32
CA ALA A 62 -5.62 1.62 0.28
C ALA A 62 -6.13 0.97 1.56
N ALA A 63 -6.22 -0.36 1.59
CA ALA A 63 -6.60 -1.11 2.79
C ALA A 63 -5.59 -0.90 3.93
N ALA A 64 -4.28 -0.92 3.67
CA ALA A 64 -3.26 -0.75 4.70
C ALA A 64 -3.26 0.66 5.29
N ILE A 65 -3.33 1.68 4.44
CA ILE A 65 -3.41 3.09 4.86
C ILE A 65 -4.65 3.31 5.72
N ARG A 66 -5.80 2.79 5.27
CA ARG A 66 -7.06 2.91 5.99
C ARG A 66 -7.06 2.14 7.31
N GLU A 67 -6.44 0.97 7.35
CA GLU A 67 -6.31 0.20 8.59
C GLU A 67 -5.47 0.94 9.63
N HIS A 68 -4.35 1.54 9.20
CA HIS A 68 -3.47 2.29 10.10
C HIS A 68 -4.15 3.54 10.71
N PHE A 69 -4.86 4.34 9.89
CA PHE A 69 -5.45 5.60 10.37
C PHE A 69 -6.89 5.48 10.89
N SER A 70 -7.65 4.46 10.47
CA SER A 70 -9.10 4.35 10.75
C SER A 70 -9.53 2.99 11.27
N HIS A 71 -8.62 1.99 11.32
CA HIS A 71 -8.87 0.65 11.86
C HIS A 71 -10.09 -0.07 11.23
N ASP A 72 -10.41 0.28 9.99
CA ASP A 72 -11.50 -0.33 9.21
C ASP A 72 -11.07 -0.71 7.78
N GLY A 73 -9.75 -0.77 7.54
CA GLY A 73 -9.16 -1.12 6.26
C GLY A 73 -9.37 -2.58 5.88
N ILE A 74 -9.49 -3.48 6.88
CA ILE A 74 -9.81 -4.90 6.64
C ILE A 74 -11.12 -5.09 5.85
N TRP A 75 -12.10 -4.18 5.99
CA TRP A 75 -13.36 -4.26 5.24
C TRP A 75 -13.17 -4.20 3.72
N VAL A 76 -12.06 -3.63 3.24
CA VAL A 76 -11.74 -3.59 1.81
C VAL A 76 -11.56 -5.00 1.23
N PHE A 77 -11.12 -5.98 2.04
CA PHE A 77 -10.99 -7.38 1.62
C PHE A 77 -12.33 -8.09 1.41
N ALA A 78 -13.44 -7.53 1.92
CA ALA A 78 -14.78 -8.05 1.65
C ALA A 78 -15.28 -7.68 0.23
N ASP A 79 -14.60 -6.76 -0.47
CA ASP A 79 -14.93 -6.41 -1.85
C ASP A 79 -14.20 -7.31 -2.85
N PHE A 80 -14.88 -8.39 -3.23
CA PHE A 80 -14.39 -9.35 -4.23
C PHE A 80 -14.15 -8.74 -5.61
N LYS A 81 -14.64 -7.54 -5.94
CA LYS A 81 -14.32 -6.91 -7.23
C LYS A 81 -12.91 -6.30 -7.25
N ARG A 82 -12.37 -5.98 -6.08
CA ARG A 82 -11.07 -5.29 -5.94
C ARG A 82 -9.90 -6.24 -5.70
N TYR A 83 -10.17 -7.47 -5.24
CA TYR A 83 -9.16 -8.50 -4.92
C TYR A 83 -7.90 -7.92 -4.27
N PRO A 84 -7.98 -7.31 -3.07
CA PRO A 84 -6.85 -6.58 -2.51
C PRO A 84 -5.62 -7.48 -2.30
N ASN A 85 -4.45 -6.98 -2.68
CA ASN A 85 -3.20 -7.73 -2.55
C ASN A 85 -2.76 -7.78 -1.08
N GLN A 86 -2.77 -9.00 -0.51
CA GLN A 86 -2.46 -9.24 0.91
C GLN A 86 -1.00 -8.93 1.26
N LEU A 87 -0.05 -9.17 0.34
CA LEU A 87 1.37 -8.92 0.58
C LEU A 87 1.66 -7.42 0.59
N VAL A 88 1.13 -6.69 -0.39
CA VAL A 88 1.21 -5.22 -0.45
C VAL A 88 0.58 -4.60 0.79
N PHE A 89 -0.61 -5.10 1.19
CA PHE A 89 -1.25 -4.68 2.43
C PHE A 89 -0.32 -4.87 3.62
N ARG A 90 0.21 -6.08 3.81
CA ARG A 90 1.01 -6.41 4.99
C ARG A 90 2.30 -5.60 5.05
N LYS A 91 3.01 -5.50 3.93
CA LYS A 91 4.27 -4.73 3.83
C LYS A 91 4.08 -3.25 4.14
N LEU A 92 3.05 -2.64 3.58
CA LEU A 92 2.77 -1.24 3.82
C LEU A 92 2.25 -1.00 5.24
N TYR A 93 1.38 -1.87 5.74
CA TYR A 93 0.88 -1.77 7.11
C TYR A 93 2.02 -1.90 8.12
N ASP A 94 2.90 -2.91 7.96
CA ASP A 94 4.08 -3.07 8.82
C ASP A 94 5.01 -1.83 8.72
N ALA A 95 5.17 -1.22 7.54
CA ALA A 95 5.95 0.02 7.41
C ALA A 95 5.32 1.17 8.21
N LEU A 96 4.01 1.40 8.05
CA LEU A 96 3.26 2.44 8.75
C LEU A 96 3.25 2.27 10.28
N GLU A 97 3.09 1.04 10.78
CA GLU A 97 3.10 0.76 12.23
C GLU A 97 4.46 0.99 12.89
N ASN A 98 5.54 0.93 12.10
CA ASN A 98 6.90 1.21 12.59
C ASN A 98 7.24 2.71 12.60
N ILE A 99 6.34 3.58 12.11
CA ILE A 99 6.53 5.02 12.19
C ILE A 99 6.08 5.51 13.57
N ASP A 100 6.98 6.20 14.28
CA ASP A 100 6.57 6.96 15.45
C ASP A 100 5.82 8.22 15.00
N LEU A 101 4.49 8.20 15.17
CA LEU A 101 3.62 9.34 14.88
C LEU A 101 3.50 10.32 16.07
N ARG A 102 4.23 10.07 17.17
CA ARG A 102 4.22 10.91 18.39
C ARG A 102 5.10 12.15 18.31
#